data_AF-A0A2L2N540-F1
#
_entry.id   AF-A0A2L2N540-F1
#
_cell.length_a   1.000
_cell.length_b   1.000
_cell.length_c   1.000
_cell.angle_alpha   90.00
_cell.angle_beta   90.00
_cell.angle_gamma   90.00
#
_symmetry.space_group_name_H-M   'P 1'
#
loop_
_entity.id
_entity.type
_entity.pdbx_description
1 polymer ?
#
loop_
_entity_poly.entity_id
_entity_poly.type
_entity_poly.pdbx_seq_one_letter_code
_entity_poly.pdbx_strand_id
1 'polypeptide(L)'
;MKLLSFAIQKQVFLGCLAGITSIVSFQVWQYNHAQYEKRLASARNNCGVYIELGEDAVRFSPSLKAVKYQNKVIPGLKQPGVNSESAEPGDYVMILRSQSSTLPPNALPFDDPFFTSLLNKEASPKTLMVSVVDFDKAKKQATVKSYCTQEPFLVDMDNLYERFQTVDRSLQHSDFDILF
;
A
#
# COMPACT_ATOMS: atom_id res chain seq x y z
N MET A 1 -2.46 -45.19 -54.76
CA MET A 1 -3.00 -43.81 -54.91
C MET A 1 -3.86 -43.35 -53.73
N LYS A 2 -4.81 -44.14 -53.20
CA LYS A 2 -5.71 -43.69 -52.10
C LYS A 2 -5.03 -43.34 -50.77
N LEU A 3 -4.00 -44.09 -50.34
CA LEU A 3 -3.27 -43.84 -49.08
C LEU A 3 -2.44 -42.54 -49.10
N LEU A 4 -1.89 -42.18 -50.26
CA LEU A 4 -1.05 -40.98 -50.43
C LEU A 4 -1.90 -39.71 -50.44
N SER A 5 -3.09 -39.76 -51.07
CA SER A 5 -4.08 -38.69 -51.03
C SER A 5 -4.60 -38.42 -49.61
N PHE A 6 -4.84 -39.46 -48.81
CA PHE A 6 -5.31 -39.33 -47.43
C PHE A 6 -4.26 -38.69 -46.50
N ALA A 7 -2.98 -39.02 -46.69
CA ALA A 7 -1.88 -38.45 -45.91
C ALA A 7 -1.69 -36.94 -46.20
N ILE A 8 -1.78 -36.54 -47.48
CA ILE A 8 -1.69 -35.14 -47.90
C ILE A 8 -2.88 -34.33 -47.36
N GLN A 9 -4.09 -34.88 -47.41
CA GLN A 9 -5.29 -34.22 -46.88
C GLN A 9 -5.19 -33.98 -45.37
N LYS A 10 -4.62 -34.94 -44.62
CA LYS A 10 -4.44 -34.84 -43.17
C LYS A 10 -3.40 -33.76 -42.80
N GLN A 11 -2.30 -33.65 -43.56
CA GLN A 11 -1.28 -32.61 -43.36
C GLN A 11 -1.82 -31.20 -43.66
N VAL A 12 -2.60 -31.03 -44.74
CA VAL A 12 -3.25 -29.75 -45.05
C VAL A 12 -4.24 -29.36 -43.96
N PHE A 13 -5.04 -30.31 -43.46
CA PHE A 13 -6.01 -30.05 -42.39
C PHE A 13 -5.33 -29.69 -41.06
N LEU A 14 -4.22 -30.36 -40.72
CA LEU A 14 -3.38 -30.03 -39.56
C LEU A 14 -2.73 -28.65 -39.69
N GLY A 15 -2.26 -28.28 -40.88
CA GLY A 15 -1.72 -26.94 -41.16
C GLY A 15 -2.77 -25.85 -40.97
N CYS A 16 -4.00 -26.07 -41.46
CA CYS A 16 -5.12 -25.16 -41.24
C CYS A 16 -5.51 -25.04 -39.76
N LEU A 17 -5.59 -26.16 -39.03
CA LEU A 17 -5.87 -26.16 -37.59
C LEU A 17 -4.78 -25.40 -36.81
N ALA A 18 -3.50 -25.65 -37.11
CA ALA A 18 -2.38 -24.94 -36.50
C ALA A 18 -2.46 -23.43 -36.77
N GLY A 19 -2.77 -23.03 -38.01
CA GLY A 19 -2.97 -21.63 -38.38
C GLY A 19 -4.15 -20.96 -37.65
N ILE A 20 -5.27 -21.65 -37.49
CA ILE A 20 -6.44 -21.11 -36.76
C ILE A 20 -6.11 -20.97 -35.27
N THR A 21 -5.50 -21.99 -34.67
CA THR A 21 -5.15 -21.97 -33.24
C THR A 21 -4.13 -20.87 -32.90
N SER A 22 -3.16 -20.59 -33.77
CA SER A 22 -2.20 -19.51 -33.55
C SER A 22 -2.84 -18.13 -33.63
N ILE A 23 -3.76 -17.90 -34.58
CA ILE A 23 -4.51 -16.63 -34.69
C ILE A 23 -5.39 -16.41 -33.46
N VAL A 24 -6.15 -17.42 -33.04
CA VAL A 24 -7.00 -17.32 -31.84
C VAL A 24 -6.15 -17.07 -30.60
N SER A 25 -5.03 -17.78 -30.44
CA SER A 25 -4.13 -17.59 -29.30
C SER A 25 -3.53 -16.18 -29.27
N PHE A 26 -3.17 -15.63 -30.43
CA PHE A 26 -2.65 -14.27 -30.54
C PHE A 26 -3.71 -13.21 -30.21
N GLN A 27 -4.95 -13.40 -30.66
CA GLN A 27 -6.07 -12.50 -30.32
C GLN A 27 -6.38 -12.53 -28.82
N VAL A 28 -6.41 -13.71 -28.20
CA VAL A 28 -6.59 -13.86 -26.74
C VAL A 28 -5.44 -13.21 -25.99
N TRP A 29 -4.19 -13.40 -26.44
CA TRP A 29 -3.03 -12.76 -25.84
C TRP A 29 -3.11 -11.23 -25.93
N GLN A 30 -3.43 -10.67 -27.10
CA GLN A 30 -3.61 -9.22 -27.28
C GLN A 30 -4.72 -8.68 -26.38
N TYR A 31 -5.86 -9.38 -26.30
CA TYR A 31 -6.96 -8.99 -25.43
C TYR A 31 -6.53 -8.97 -23.96
N ASN A 32 -5.87 -10.03 -23.49
CA ASN A 32 -5.37 -10.11 -22.12
C ASN A 32 -4.33 -9.03 -21.82
N HIS A 33 -3.45 -8.74 -22.78
CA HIS A 33 -2.44 -7.70 -22.65
C HIS A 33 -3.07 -6.30 -22.55
N ALA A 34 -4.06 -6.00 -23.40
CA ALA A 34 -4.79 -4.73 -23.33
C ALA A 34 -5.57 -4.57 -22.02
N GLN A 35 -6.15 -5.64 -21.48
CA GLN A 35 -6.80 -5.63 -20.16
C GLN A 35 -5.79 -5.41 -19.03
N TYR A 36 -4.61 -6.03 -19.14
CA TYR A 36 -3.54 -5.85 -18.16
C TYR A 36 -3.02 -4.41 -18.14
N GLU A 37 -2.77 -3.80 -19.31
CA GLU A 37 -2.37 -2.40 -19.41
C GLU A 37 -3.43 -1.45 -18.83
N LYS A 38 -4.72 -1.72 -19.10
CA LYS A 38 -5.83 -0.95 -18.48
C LYS A 38 -5.84 -1.08 -16.95
N ARG A 39 -5.61 -2.28 -16.42
CA ARG A 39 -5.52 -2.50 -14.96
C ARG A 39 -4.31 -1.76 -14.37
N LEU A 40 -3.16 -1.79 -15.03
CA LEU A 40 -1.98 -1.05 -14.57
C LEU A 40 -2.19 0.47 -14.59
N ALA A 41 -2.79 1.00 -15.64
CA ALA A 41 -3.11 2.42 -15.73
C ALA A 41 -4.10 2.85 -14.64
N SER A 42 -5.15 2.05 -14.41
CA SER A 42 -6.11 2.30 -13.32
C SER A 42 -5.44 2.17 -11.94
N ALA A 43 -4.59 1.18 -11.73
CA ALA A 43 -3.84 1.01 -10.48
C ALA A 43 -2.89 2.18 -10.22
N ARG A 44 -2.20 2.71 -11.22
CA ARG A 44 -1.35 3.91 -11.08
C ARG A 44 -2.16 5.14 -10.66
N ASN A 45 -3.28 5.41 -11.32
CA ASN A 45 -4.16 6.52 -10.96
C ASN A 45 -4.71 6.35 -9.54
N ASN A 46 -5.20 5.15 -9.22
CA ASN A 46 -5.74 4.84 -7.90
C ASN A 46 -4.65 4.87 -6.82
N CYS A 47 -3.40 4.49 -7.11
CA CYS A 47 -2.29 4.58 -6.18
C CYS A 47 -2.03 6.02 -5.75
N GLY A 48 -2.03 6.97 -6.69
CA GLY A 48 -1.91 8.40 -6.35
C GLY A 48 -3.00 8.87 -5.39
N VAL A 49 -4.25 8.50 -5.68
CA VAL A 49 -5.42 8.81 -4.82
C VAL A 49 -5.29 8.15 -3.44
N TYR A 50 -4.86 6.88 -3.36
CA TYR A 50 -4.74 6.15 -2.09
C TYR A 50 -3.58 6.64 -1.22
N ILE A 51 -2.50 7.11 -1.85
CA ILE A 51 -1.43 7.83 -1.15
C ILE A 51 -2.00 9.12 -0.56
N GLU A 52 -2.72 9.93 -1.34
CA GLU A 52 -3.31 11.17 -0.86
C GLU A 52 -4.33 10.94 0.25
N LEU A 53 -5.17 9.90 0.16
CA LEU A 53 -6.08 9.49 1.21
C LEU A 53 -5.37 9.05 2.49
N GLY A 54 -4.24 8.36 2.37
CA GLY A 54 -3.40 7.97 3.51
C GLY A 54 -2.78 9.19 4.18
N GLU A 55 -2.20 10.09 3.40
CA GLU A 55 -1.68 11.38 3.88
C GLU A 55 -2.76 12.23 4.54
N ASP A 56 -3.97 12.23 3.97
CA ASP A 56 -5.12 12.95 4.51
C ASP A 56 -5.60 12.39 5.83
N ALA A 57 -5.66 11.06 5.95
CA ALA A 57 -5.98 10.42 7.22
C ALA A 57 -5.01 10.86 8.33
N VAL A 58 -3.71 10.96 8.02
CA VAL A 58 -2.73 11.52 8.95
C VAL A 58 -2.95 13.01 9.15
N ARG A 59 -3.13 13.79 8.09
CA ARG A 59 -3.32 15.25 8.14
C ARG A 59 -4.54 15.68 8.95
N PHE A 60 -5.58 14.86 9.03
CA PHE A 60 -6.78 15.16 9.81
C PHE A 60 -6.80 14.52 11.20
N SER A 61 -5.81 13.70 11.54
CA SER A 61 -5.71 13.04 12.85
C SER A 61 -4.50 13.56 13.65
N PRO A 62 -4.71 14.37 14.71
CA PRO A 62 -3.62 14.83 15.57
C PRO A 62 -2.77 13.69 16.13
N SER A 63 -3.39 12.58 16.53
CA SER A 63 -2.65 11.44 17.07
C SER A 63 -1.80 10.73 16.01
N LEU A 64 -2.31 10.52 14.79
CA LEU A 64 -1.53 9.93 13.70
C LEU A 64 -0.41 10.87 13.22
N LYS A 65 -0.60 12.20 13.24
CA LYS A 65 0.48 13.17 12.98
C LYS A 65 1.62 13.00 13.96
N ALA A 66 1.31 12.90 15.25
CA ALA A 66 2.31 12.75 16.29
C ALA A 66 3.09 11.45 16.13
N VAL A 67 2.45 10.35 15.72
CA VAL A 67 3.14 9.10 15.37
C VAL A 67 4.06 9.29 14.16
N LYS A 68 3.54 9.84 13.06
CA LYS A 68 4.28 9.94 11.80
C LYS A 68 5.46 10.91 11.87
N TYR A 69 5.22 12.11 12.38
CA TYR A 69 6.17 13.24 12.31
C TYR A 69 6.98 13.42 13.59
N GLN A 70 6.43 13.04 14.75
CA GLN A 70 7.09 13.22 16.05
C GLN A 70 7.56 11.89 16.66
N ASN A 71 7.24 10.75 16.04
CA ASN A 71 7.51 9.40 16.56
C ASN A 71 7.01 9.20 18.01
N LYS A 72 5.94 9.92 18.40
CA LYS A 72 5.38 9.84 19.75
C LYS A 72 4.47 8.62 19.86
N VAL A 73 4.65 7.86 20.94
CA VAL A 73 3.74 6.77 21.31
C VAL A 73 2.57 7.38 22.08
N ILE A 74 1.39 7.39 21.48
CA ILE A 74 0.17 7.90 22.14
C ILE A 74 -0.64 6.73 22.69
N PRO A 75 -0.92 6.69 24.01
CA PRO A 75 -1.77 5.67 24.58
C PRO A 75 -3.20 5.79 24.05
N GLY A 76 -3.84 4.64 23.76
CA GLY A 76 -5.20 4.60 23.24
C GLY A 76 -5.34 4.78 21.73
N LEU A 77 -4.22 4.89 20.99
CA LEU A 77 -4.22 4.76 19.52
C LEU A 77 -4.72 3.38 19.12
N LYS A 78 -5.80 3.32 18.35
CA LYS A 78 -6.36 2.08 17.86
C LYS A 78 -5.44 1.45 16.82
N GLN A 79 -4.93 0.28 17.19
CA GLN A 79 -4.15 -0.60 16.34
C GLN A 79 -4.84 -1.97 16.28
N PRO A 80 -4.71 -2.69 15.17
CA PRO A 80 -5.27 -4.03 15.08
C PRO A 80 -4.70 -4.92 16.19
N GLY A 81 -5.57 -5.66 16.89
CA GLY A 81 -5.17 -6.67 17.88
C GLY A 81 -4.54 -6.19 19.20
N VAL A 82 -4.16 -4.92 19.33
CA VAL A 82 -3.58 -4.37 20.57
C VAL A 82 -4.67 -3.80 21.50
N ASN A 83 -5.64 -3.08 20.94
CA ASN A 83 -6.70 -2.40 21.70
C ASN A 83 -8.00 -2.16 20.91
N SER A 84 -8.12 -2.77 19.73
CA SER A 84 -9.36 -2.81 18.97
C SER A 84 -10.08 -4.12 19.25
N GLU A 85 -11.32 -4.05 19.75
CA GLU A 85 -12.18 -5.21 20.05
C GLU A 85 -12.48 -6.06 18.81
N SER A 86 -12.30 -5.52 17.61
CA SER A 86 -12.42 -6.24 16.36
C SER A 86 -11.26 -5.92 15.43
N ALA A 87 -10.36 -6.90 15.24
CA ALA A 87 -9.41 -6.91 14.13
C ALA A 87 -10.14 -7.30 12.83
N GLU A 88 -11.20 -6.58 12.51
CA GLU A 88 -11.93 -6.79 11.27
C GLU A 88 -11.04 -6.33 10.11
N PRO A 89 -10.92 -7.15 9.06
CA PRO A 89 -10.30 -6.73 7.80
C PRO A 89 -10.99 -5.44 7.34
N GLY A 90 -10.22 -4.38 7.19
CA GLY A 90 -10.75 -3.03 7.06
C GLY A 90 -9.72 -2.08 6.48
N ASP A 91 -10.05 -0.79 6.55
CA ASP A 91 -9.30 0.32 5.98
C ASP A 91 -8.29 0.85 7.01
N TYR A 92 -7.02 0.52 6.81
CA TYR A 92 -5.91 0.89 7.69
C TYR A 92 -4.96 1.87 7.02
N VAL A 93 -4.28 2.64 7.86
CA VAL A 93 -3.25 3.58 7.46
C VAL A 93 -1.91 2.97 7.87
N MET A 94 -1.05 2.75 6.88
CA MET A 94 0.30 2.27 7.10
C MET A 94 1.23 3.47 7.34
N ILE A 95 1.71 3.59 8.57
CA ILE A 95 2.64 4.64 8.98
C ILE A 95 3.96 3.96 9.33
N LEU A 96 4.94 4.12 8.44
CA LEU A 96 6.32 3.79 8.75
C LEU A 96 6.85 4.88 9.67
N ARG A 97 7.14 4.53 10.92
CA ARG A 97 7.78 5.45 11.86
C ARG A 97 9.13 5.84 11.27
N SER A 98 9.24 7.09 10.83
CA SER A 98 10.55 7.66 10.50
C SER A 98 11.39 7.60 11.76
N GLN A 99 12.67 7.22 11.64
CA GLN A 99 13.59 7.29 12.78
C GLN A 99 13.51 8.71 13.33
N SER A 100 13.00 8.88 14.56
CA SER A 100 12.85 10.18 15.21
C SER A 100 14.15 10.94 15.01
N SER A 101 14.09 12.02 14.23
CA SER A 101 15.11 13.05 14.38
C SER A 101 15.04 13.43 15.86
N THR A 102 16.15 13.29 16.58
CA THR A 102 16.25 13.68 18.00
C THR A 102 16.13 15.19 18.21
N LEU A 103 15.86 15.95 17.14
CA LEU A 103 15.73 17.39 17.13
C LEU A 103 14.26 17.79 17.05
N PRO A 104 13.77 18.68 17.94
CA PRO A 104 12.40 19.17 17.91
C PRO A 104 12.08 19.94 16.61
N PRO A 105 10.83 19.96 16.15
CA PRO A 105 10.42 20.56 14.86
C PRO A 105 10.72 22.06 14.73
N ASN A 106 10.98 22.75 15.84
CA ASN A 106 11.32 24.17 15.90
C ASN A 106 12.79 24.43 16.27
N ALA A 107 13.66 23.42 16.24
CA ALA A 107 15.09 23.61 16.46
C ALA A 107 15.67 24.44 15.30
N LEU A 108 16.21 25.63 15.62
CA LEU A 108 17.00 26.40 14.66
C LEU A 108 18.19 25.53 14.22
N PRO A 109 18.36 25.25 12.92
CA PRO A 109 19.47 24.43 12.46
C PRO A 109 20.78 25.11 12.86
N PHE A 110 21.67 24.35 13.51
CA PHE A 110 23.07 24.75 13.61
C PHE A 110 23.62 24.73 12.18
N ASP A 111 24.27 25.81 11.74
CA ASP A 111 24.90 25.94 10.40
C ASP A 111 26.14 25.04 10.27
N ASP A 112 25.91 23.74 10.39
CA ASP A 112 26.91 22.70 10.23
C ASP A 112 26.40 21.69 9.18
N PRO A 113 27.17 21.43 8.11
CA PRO A 113 26.79 20.54 7.00
C PRO A 113 26.40 19.13 7.46
N PHE A 114 26.98 18.64 8.55
CA PHE A 114 26.63 17.35 9.15
C PHE A 114 25.20 17.36 9.68
N PHE A 115 24.79 18.40 10.40
CA PHE A 115 23.45 18.52 10.95
C PHE A 115 22.42 18.86 9.87
N THR A 116 22.78 19.65 8.85
CA THR A 116 21.91 19.86 7.68
C THR A 116 21.68 18.56 6.90
N SER A 117 22.67 17.67 6.84
CA SER A 117 22.51 16.35 6.21
C SER A 117 21.56 15.42 6.99
N LEU A 118 21.51 15.55 8.33
CA LEU A 118 20.58 14.81 9.19
C LEU A 118 19.15 15.39 9.14
N LEU A 119 19.02 16.69 8.89
CA LEU A 119 17.74 17.39 8.71
C LEU A 119 17.17 17.20 7.29
N ASN A 120 18.03 17.03 6.29
CA ASN A 120 17.66 16.62 4.92
C ASN A 120 17.30 15.12 4.84
N LYS A 121 16.82 14.53 5.94
CA LYS A 121 16.18 13.21 5.94
C LYS A 121 15.09 13.23 4.87
N GLU A 122 15.30 12.40 3.86
CA GLU A 122 14.40 12.13 2.74
C GLU A 122 12.94 12.23 3.17
N ALA A 123 12.14 12.86 2.30
CA ALA A 123 10.69 13.01 2.45
C ALA A 123 10.12 11.78 3.15
N SER A 124 9.63 11.98 4.39
CA SER A 124 9.07 10.92 5.23
C SER A 124 8.27 9.95 4.37
N PRO A 125 8.51 8.63 4.49
CA PRO A 125 7.92 7.65 3.59
C PRO A 125 6.41 7.89 3.51
N LYS A 126 5.91 7.96 2.28
CA LYS A 126 4.51 8.28 2.03
C LYS A 126 3.62 7.28 2.76
N THR A 127 2.59 7.81 3.40
CA THR A 127 1.59 7.02 4.09
C THR A 127 0.73 6.32 3.06
N LEU A 128 0.63 4.99 3.20
CA LEU A 128 -0.20 4.19 2.32
C LEU A 128 -1.51 3.87 3.02
N MET A 129 -2.61 4.14 2.33
CA MET A 129 -3.87 3.51 2.66
C MET A 129 -3.84 2.06 2.20
N VAL A 130 -4.12 1.13 3.12
CA VAL A 130 -4.05 -0.32 2.88
C VAL A 130 -5.31 -0.98 3.42
N SER A 131 -5.75 -2.03 2.74
CA SER A 131 -6.80 -2.90 3.28
C SER A 131 -6.15 -4.17 3.81
N VAL A 132 -6.47 -4.57 5.03
CA VAL A 132 -5.98 -5.85 5.55
C VAL A 132 -6.76 -6.99 4.90
N VAL A 133 -6.04 -8.03 4.48
CA VAL A 133 -6.58 -9.28 3.94
C VAL A 133 -6.64 -10.34 5.04
N ASP A 134 -5.58 -10.46 5.83
CA ASP A 134 -5.46 -11.45 6.91
C ASP A 134 -4.54 -10.96 8.04
N PHE A 135 -4.76 -11.47 9.25
CA PHE A 135 -3.97 -11.16 10.45
C PHE A 135 -3.27 -12.41 11.00
N ASP A 136 -1.94 -12.41 10.98
CA ASP A 136 -1.12 -13.37 11.73
C ASP A 136 -0.83 -12.81 13.12
N LYS A 137 -1.77 -13.03 14.04
CA LYS A 137 -1.65 -12.56 15.45
C LYS A 137 -0.47 -13.20 16.18
N ALA A 138 -0.05 -14.41 15.80
CA ALA A 138 1.06 -15.10 16.45
C ALA A 138 2.39 -14.42 16.14
N LYS A 139 2.56 -13.92 14.91
CA LYS A 139 3.77 -13.20 14.47
C LYS A 139 3.65 -11.68 14.56
N LYS A 140 2.50 -11.15 15.01
CA LYS A 140 2.19 -9.71 15.02
C LYS A 140 2.30 -9.08 13.63
N GLN A 141 1.81 -9.78 12.62
CA GLN A 141 1.86 -9.34 11.22
C GLN A 141 0.47 -9.33 10.60
N ALA A 142 0.31 -8.52 9.55
CA ALA A 142 -0.88 -8.52 8.72
C ALA A 142 -0.48 -8.63 7.24
N THR A 143 -1.24 -9.41 6.49
CA THR A 143 -1.18 -9.40 5.03
C THR A 143 -2.10 -8.30 4.54
N VAL A 144 -1.54 -7.30 3.85
CA VAL A 144 -2.29 -6.14 3.38
C VAL A 144 -2.25 -6.03 1.86
N LYS A 145 -3.27 -5.40 1.28
CA LYS A 145 -3.33 -5.03 -0.13
C LYS A 145 -3.36 -3.51 -0.27
N SER A 146 -2.73 -3.00 -1.31
CA SER A 146 -2.77 -1.58 -1.69
C SER A 146 -2.97 -1.46 -3.19
N TYR A 147 -3.58 -0.38 -3.66
CA TYR A 147 -3.63 -0.06 -5.09
C TYR A 147 -2.25 0.27 -5.68
N CYS A 148 -1.26 0.50 -4.82
CA CYS A 148 0.13 0.74 -5.21
C CYS A 148 0.94 -0.55 -5.41
N THR A 149 0.42 -1.72 -5.00
CA THR A 149 1.12 -3.02 -5.14
C THR A 149 0.27 -3.99 -5.96
N GLN A 150 0.92 -4.84 -6.74
CA GLN A 150 0.21 -5.85 -7.55
C GLN A 150 -0.28 -7.02 -6.69
N GLU A 151 0.51 -7.38 -5.69
CA GLU A 151 0.24 -8.50 -4.79
C GLU A 151 0.09 -8.00 -3.35
N PRO A 152 -0.67 -8.73 -2.51
CA PRO A 152 -0.66 -8.50 -1.08
C PRO A 152 0.74 -8.70 -0.49
N PHE A 153 1.08 -7.92 0.52
CA PHE A 153 2.39 -7.96 1.17
C PHE A 153 2.24 -7.98 2.70
N LEU A 154 3.28 -8.44 3.38
CA LEU A 154 3.30 -8.52 4.83
C LEU A 154 3.75 -7.20 5.45
N VAL A 155 3.06 -6.79 6.51
CA VAL A 155 3.36 -5.60 7.30
C VAL A 155 3.29 -5.93 8.78
N ASP A 156 4.20 -5.35 9.56
CA ASP A 156 4.16 -5.42 11.02
C ASP A 156 2.93 -4.65 11.55
N MET A 157 2.18 -5.26 12.46
CA MET A 157 0.99 -4.64 13.06
C MET A 157 1.32 -3.32 13.78
N ASP A 158 2.55 -3.13 14.25
CA ASP A 158 3.01 -1.88 14.88
C ASP A 158 3.04 -0.68 13.92
N ASN A 159 3.05 -0.95 12.61
CA ASN A 159 3.00 0.06 11.55
C ASN A 159 1.58 0.28 11.01
N LEU A 160 0.57 -0.41 11.53
CA LEU A 160 -0.82 -0.30 11.11
C LEU A 160 -1.65 0.43 12.16
N TYR A 161 -2.43 1.39 11.70
CA TYR A 161 -3.32 2.19 12.52
C TYR A 161 -4.70 2.23 11.88
N GLU A 162 -5.76 2.17 12.68
CA GLU A 162 -7.11 2.44 12.16
C GLU A 162 -7.14 3.85 11.58
N ARG A 163 -7.82 4.03 10.44
CA ARG A 163 -7.96 5.36 9.82
C ARG A 163 -8.59 6.38 10.76
N PHE A 164 -9.56 5.94 11.57
CA PHE A 164 -10.28 6.81 12.49
C PHE A 164 -9.86 6.53 13.93
N GLN A 165 -9.20 7.50 14.54
CA GLN A 165 -8.70 7.40 15.90
C GLN A 165 -9.67 8.06 16.88
N THR A 166 -10.30 7.27 17.76
CA THR A 166 -11.24 7.82 18.75
C THR A 166 -10.55 8.74 19.76
N VAL A 167 -9.26 8.53 20.01
CA VAL A 167 -8.43 9.36 20.90
C VAL A 167 -8.31 10.81 20.40
N ASP A 168 -8.49 11.06 19.09
CA ASP A 168 -8.45 12.42 18.55
C ASP A 168 -9.56 13.31 19.15
N ARG A 169 -10.73 12.74 19.47
CA ARG A 169 -11.82 13.49 20.12
C ARG A 169 -11.49 13.90 21.54
N SER A 170 -10.83 13.02 22.30
CA SER A 170 -10.39 13.34 23.66
C SER A 170 -9.24 14.35 23.66
N LEU A 171 -8.33 14.27 22.68
CA LEU A 171 -7.20 15.19 22.55
C LEU A 171 -7.66 16.62 22.21
N GLN A 172 -8.77 16.79 21.47
CA GLN A 172 -9.35 18.11 21.22
C GLN A 172 -9.86 18.82 22.48
N HIS A 173 -10.15 18.08 23.56
CA HIS A 173 -10.72 18.61 24.80
C HIS A 173 -9.71 18.70 25.96
N SER A 174 -8.48 18.21 25.75
CA SER A 174 -7.43 18.28 26.75
C SER A 174 -6.37 19.30 26.33
N ASP A 175 -5.89 20.11 27.27
CA ASP A 175 -4.74 21.02 27.12
C ASP A 175 -3.40 20.29 26.85
N PHE A 176 -3.44 19.05 26.36
CA PHE A 176 -2.25 18.33 25.90
C PHE A 176 -1.71 19.04 24.66
N ASP A 177 -0.60 19.75 24.85
CA ASP A 177 0.31 20.28 23.83
C ASP A 177 0.90 19.14 22.95
N ILE A 178 0.06 18.47 22.17
CA ILE A 178 0.49 17.57 21.08
C ILE A 178 0.44 18.31 19.73
N LEU A 179 0.06 19.58 19.73
CA LEU A 179 -0.12 20.40 18.53
C LEU A 179 1.13 21.20 18.11
N PHE A 180 2.27 21.02 18.79
CA PHE A 180 3.55 21.65 18.43
C PHE A 180 4.69 20.63 18.36
#